data_AF-A0A4U3LJF8-F1
#
_entry.id   AF-A0A4U3LJF8-F1
#
_cell.length_a   1.000
_cell.length_b   1.000
_cell.length_c   1.000
_cell.angle_alpha   90.00
_cell.angle_beta   90.00
_cell.angle_gamma   90.00
#
_symmetry.space_group_name_H-M   'P 1'
#
loop_
_entity.id
_entity.type
_entity.pdbx_description
1 polymer ?
#
loop_
_entity_poly.entity_id
_entity_poly.type
_entity_poly.pdbx_seq_one_letter_code
_entity_poly.pdbx_strand_id
1 'polypeptide(L)'
;ARPLLINAFPQEEQLISRVLRFYGIGESQLVTEIQSLIAHQTNPTIASYAKPNEVTLRLTVKTKDLVAGEELLTATEEKVLAKVGDYFYGYGDDNSLAKVTVDLLLQNGQTVTAAESLTAGLFQSTLGEIAGASKIFKGGFVTYSQETKENFLGISHELLEEHGTVSEACAKEMAEKARQLAKSNYGLSFTGVAGDPIEGQPTGTVWIGLAEEGQPTVAECFHFNRDRNYIRQSAVMRGLDLLRRRIINKK
;
A
#
# COMPACT_ATOMS: atom_id res chain seq x y z
N ALA A 1 33.70 -18.85 -6.13
CA ALA A 1 33.68 -19.16 -4.68
C ALA A 1 32.65 -20.23 -4.31
N ARG A 2 31.35 -20.04 -4.61
CA ARG A 2 30.26 -20.98 -4.26
C ARG A 2 30.46 -22.44 -4.72
N PRO A 3 30.97 -22.74 -5.94
CA PRO A 3 31.16 -24.13 -6.40
C PRO A 3 32.25 -24.90 -5.65
N LEU A 4 33.30 -24.22 -5.19
CA LEU A 4 34.42 -24.86 -4.46
C LEU A 4 34.05 -25.18 -3.01
N LEU A 5 33.15 -24.39 -2.40
CA LEU A 5 32.66 -24.61 -1.04
C LEU A 5 31.68 -25.79 -0.95
N ILE A 6 30.84 -26.00 -1.98
CA ILE A 6 29.90 -27.13 -2.04
C ILE A 6 30.64 -28.48 -2.09
N ASN A 7 31.77 -28.53 -2.79
CA ASN A 7 32.59 -29.75 -2.88
C ASN A 7 33.42 -30.02 -1.61
N ALA A 8 33.74 -28.98 -0.83
CA ALA A 8 34.48 -29.12 0.43
C ALA A 8 33.56 -29.39 1.64
N PHE A 9 32.29 -28.97 1.57
CA PHE A 9 31.27 -29.13 2.61
C PHE A 9 29.93 -29.50 1.97
N PRO A 10 29.66 -30.80 1.68
CA PRO A 10 28.37 -31.22 1.16
C PRO A 10 27.29 -30.94 2.21
N GLN A 11 26.53 -29.86 2.04
CA GLN A 11 25.34 -29.61 2.83
C GLN A 11 24.23 -30.53 2.30
N GLU A 12 23.96 -31.63 3.00
CA GLU A 12 22.80 -32.49 2.72
C GLU A 12 21.47 -31.73 2.91
N GLU A 13 21.48 -30.69 3.73
CA GLU A 13 20.32 -29.87 4.07
C GLU A 13 20.37 -28.51 3.38
N GLN A 14 19.27 -28.15 2.74
CA GLN A 14 19.04 -26.89 2.07
C GLN A 14 18.11 -26.00 2.90
N LEU A 15 18.26 -24.68 2.75
CA LEU A 15 17.35 -23.69 3.31
C LEU A 15 16.48 -23.13 2.19
N ILE A 16 15.16 -23.24 2.35
CA ILE A 16 14.18 -22.57 1.50
C ILE A 16 13.39 -21.57 2.34
N SER A 17 13.08 -20.42 1.77
CA SER A 17 12.37 -19.35 2.48
C SER A 17 11.23 -18.77 1.66
N ARG A 18 10.16 -18.39 2.33
CA ARG A 18 9.03 -17.65 1.78
C ARG A 18 8.82 -16.38 2.58
N VAL A 19 8.68 -15.25 1.89
CA VAL A 19 8.46 -13.95 2.53
C VAL A 19 7.04 -13.50 2.27
N LEU A 20 6.29 -13.31 3.35
CA LEU A 20 4.93 -12.80 3.36
C LEU A 20 4.95 -11.31 3.72
N ARG A 21 4.16 -10.50 3.03
CA ARG A 21 4.11 -9.05 3.27
C ARG A 21 2.71 -8.61 3.67
N PHE A 22 2.66 -7.76 4.70
CA PHE A 22 1.45 -7.30 5.34
C PHE A 22 1.41 -5.79 5.41
N TYR A 23 0.21 -5.23 5.19
CA TYR A 23 -0.06 -3.80 5.31
C TYR A 23 -1.33 -3.57 6.13
N GLY A 24 -1.32 -2.52 6.96
CA GLY A 24 -2.46 -2.16 7.81
C GLY A 24 -2.43 -2.76 9.23
N ILE A 25 -1.38 -3.49 9.58
CA ILE A 25 -1.12 -4.03 10.92
C ILE A 25 0.29 -3.66 11.37
N GLY A 26 0.45 -3.25 12.63
CA GLY A 26 1.77 -2.97 13.22
C GLY A 26 2.48 -4.25 13.64
N GLU A 27 3.82 -4.23 13.71
CA GLU A 27 4.62 -5.43 14.02
C GLU A 27 4.22 -6.06 15.36
N SER A 28 4.12 -5.25 16.43
CA SER A 28 3.75 -5.76 17.75
C SER A 28 2.40 -6.47 17.75
N GLN A 29 1.42 -5.92 17.03
CA GLN A 29 0.10 -6.55 16.91
C GLN A 29 0.19 -7.84 16.10
N LEU A 30 0.85 -7.81 14.93
CA LEU A 30 1.02 -8.99 14.08
C LEU A 30 1.71 -10.14 14.83
N VAL A 31 2.80 -9.85 15.54
CA VAL A 31 3.53 -10.84 16.36
C VAL A 31 2.64 -11.38 17.49
N THR A 32 1.81 -10.54 18.10
CA THR A 32 0.87 -10.96 19.14
C THR A 32 -0.17 -11.94 18.58
N GLU A 33 -0.76 -11.65 17.42
CA GLU A 33 -1.79 -12.51 16.80
C GLU A 33 -1.25 -13.92 16.47
N ILE A 34 0.02 -14.01 16.05
CA ILE A 34 0.68 -15.26 15.69
C ILE A 34 1.62 -15.79 16.78
N GLN A 35 1.56 -15.26 18.01
CA GLN A 35 2.49 -15.61 19.09
C GLN A 35 2.51 -17.11 19.38
N SER A 36 1.34 -17.75 19.33
CA SER A 36 1.21 -19.21 19.49
C SER A 36 1.99 -20.00 18.43
N LEU A 37 2.03 -19.52 17.18
CA LEU A 37 2.80 -20.14 16.10
C LEU A 37 4.31 -19.94 16.30
N ILE A 38 4.71 -18.73 16.73
CA ILE A 38 6.11 -18.39 17.02
C ILE A 38 6.63 -19.19 18.21
N ALA A 39 5.84 -19.38 19.26
CA ALA A 39 6.27 -20.07 20.48
C ALA A 39 6.51 -21.57 20.29
N HIS A 40 5.80 -22.20 19.35
CA HIS A 40 5.90 -23.64 19.06
C HIS A 40 6.65 -23.93 17.75
N GLN A 41 7.29 -22.91 17.16
CA GLN A 41 8.03 -23.08 15.92
C GLN A 41 9.27 -23.96 16.13
N THR A 42 9.54 -24.83 15.17
CA THR A 42 10.79 -25.60 15.11
C THR A 42 11.33 -25.53 13.69
N ASN A 43 10.57 -26.08 12.75
CA ASN A 43 10.81 -26.03 11.31
C ASN A 43 9.44 -26.09 10.62
N PRO A 44 8.97 -25.02 9.96
CA PRO A 44 9.68 -23.78 9.62
C PRO A 44 9.93 -22.84 10.80
N THR A 45 10.94 -21.98 10.68
CA THR A 45 11.08 -20.79 11.53
C THR A 45 10.33 -19.60 10.94
N ILE A 46 9.82 -18.73 11.81
CA ILE A 46 9.03 -17.53 11.53
C ILE A 46 9.79 -16.34 12.12
N ALA A 47 10.28 -15.45 11.26
CA ALA A 47 10.95 -14.22 11.66
C ALA A 47 10.15 -13.00 11.18
N SER A 48 9.87 -12.05 12.08
CA SER A 48 9.26 -10.77 11.73
C SER A 48 10.31 -9.71 11.43
N TYR A 49 10.02 -8.87 10.44
CA TYR A 49 10.79 -7.66 10.18
C TYR A 49 9.82 -6.51 9.89
N ALA A 50 9.93 -5.44 10.66
CA ALA A 50 9.22 -4.20 10.38
C ALA A 50 10.04 -3.26 9.49
N LYS A 51 9.36 -2.64 8.54
CA LYS A 51 9.82 -1.43 7.85
C LYS A 51 8.81 -0.30 8.12
N PRO A 52 9.16 0.97 7.88
CA PRO A 52 8.17 2.03 7.94
C PRO A 52 6.97 1.69 7.05
N ASN A 53 5.78 1.67 7.64
CA ASN A 53 4.48 1.41 6.98
C ASN A 53 4.19 -0.02 6.50
N GLU A 54 5.05 -1.02 6.73
CA GLU A 54 4.76 -2.42 6.38
C GLU A 54 5.45 -3.42 7.30
N VAL A 55 4.90 -4.63 7.38
CA VAL A 55 5.47 -5.74 8.16
C VAL A 55 5.69 -6.93 7.24
N THR A 56 6.83 -7.60 7.40
CA THR A 56 7.14 -8.83 6.65
C THR A 56 7.37 -9.98 7.61
N LEU A 57 6.94 -11.18 7.21
CA LEU A 57 7.27 -12.44 7.86
C LEU A 57 8.09 -13.30 6.91
N ARG A 58 9.26 -13.76 7.35
CA ARG A 58 10.04 -14.78 6.64
C ARG A 58 9.79 -16.13 7.28
N LEU A 59 9.21 -17.04 6.51
CA LEU A 59 9.12 -18.45 6.83
C LEU A 59 10.34 -19.16 6.25
N THR A 60 11.08 -19.93 7.04
CA THR A 60 12.29 -20.64 6.56
C THR A 60 12.27 -22.09 6.98
N VAL A 61 12.43 -22.98 6.02
CA VAL A 61 12.54 -24.42 6.25
C VAL A 61 13.97 -24.88 5.98
N LYS A 62 14.50 -25.69 6.90
CA LYS A 62 15.69 -26.50 6.68
C LYS A 62 15.26 -27.91 6.29
N THR A 63 15.62 -28.38 5.10
CA THR A 63 15.15 -29.68 4.57
C THR A 63 16.18 -30.34 3.65
N LYS A 64 16.13 -31.67 3.55
CA LYS A 64 16.85 -32.43 2.50
C LYS A 64 15.97 -32.70 1.27
N ASP A 65 14.65 -32.59 1.43
CA ASP A 65 13.64 -32.77 0.39
C ASP A 65 12.89 -31.45 0.17
N LEU A 66 13.03 -30.89 -1.03
CA LEU A 66 12.42 -29.62 -1.39
C LEU A 66 10.89 -29.69 -1.45
N VAL A 67 10.32 -30.83 -1.83
CA VAL A 67 8.87 -31.00 -1.94
C VAL A 67 8.25 -30.99 -0.54
N ALA A 68 8.77 -31.84 0.35
CA ALA A 68 8.33 -31.88 1.75
C ALA A 68 8.55 -30.54 2.47
N GLY A 69 9.64 -29.82 2.13
CA GLY A 69 9.87 -28.49 2.70
C GLY A 69 8.86 -27.45 2.25
N GLU A 70 8.45 -27.48 0.98
CA GLU A 70 7.45 -26.57 0.44
C GLU A 70 6.06 -26.82 1.04
N GLU A 71 5.72 -28.09 1.30
CA GLU A 71 4.49 -28.47 2.02
C GLU A 71 4.49 -27.90 3.45
N LEU A 72 5.62 -27.96 4.16
CA LEU A 72 5.75 -27.37 5.50
C LEU A 72 5.59 -25.84 5.48
N LEU A 73 6.19 -25.17 4.49
CA LEU A 73 6.00 -23.73 4.30
C LEU A 73 4.54 -23.38 4.07
N THR A 74 3.85 -24.10 3.18
CA THR A 74 2.43 -23.88 2.87
C THR A 74 1.53 -24.13 4.07
N ALA A 75 1.71 -25.24 4.78
CA ALA A 75 0.93 -25.53 5.99
C ALA A 75 1.13 -24.48 7.10
N THR A 76 2.31 -23.84 7.15
CA THR A 76 2.61 -22.79 8.13
C THR A 76 2.04 -21.46 7.69
N GLU A 77 2.15 -21.14 6.41
CA GLU A 77 1.52 -19.98 5.80
C GLU A 77 0.01 -19.99 6.00
N GLU A 78 -0.68 -21.10 5.74
CA GLU A 78 -2.13 -21.20 5.92
C GLU A 78 -2.54 -20.86 7.36
N LYS A 79 -1.79 -21.32 8.36
CA LYS A 79 -2.03 -20.99 9.77
C LYS A 79 -1.80 -19.50 10.07
N VAL A 80 -0.79 -18.89 9.45
CA VAL A 80 -0.51 -17.46 9.58
C VAL A 80 -1.62 -16.64 8.92
N LEU A 81 -1.97 -16.96 7.66
CA LEU A 81 -3.00 -16.26 6.90
C LEU A 81 -4.40 -16.45 7.50
N ALA A 82 -4.68 -17.58 8.15
CA ALA A 82 -5.93 -17.75 8.91
C ALA A 82 -6.09 -16.75 10.05
N LYS A 83 -4.98 -16.16 10.55
CA LYS A 83 -4.99 -15.18 11.66
C LYS A 83 -4.85 -13.74 11.18
N VAL A 84 -3.98 -13.50 10.20
CA VAL A 84 -3.60 -12.14 9.76
C VAL A 84 -3.73 -11.94 8.24
N GLY A 85 -4.48 -12.81 7.56
CA GLY A 85 -4.62 -12.82 6.10
C GLY A 85 -5.26 -11.57 5.53
N ASP A 86 -6.13 -10.88 6.29
CA ASP A 86 -6.76 -9.63 5.83
C ASP A 86 -5.77 -8.49 5.58
N TYR A 87 -4.58 -8.58 6.19
CA TYR A 87 -3.48 -7.62 6.01
C TYR A 87 -2.49 -8.06 4.92
N PHE A 88 -2.57 -9.31 4.48
CA PHE A 88 -1.66 -9.87 3.49
C PHE A 88 -1.88 -9.21 2.12
N TYR A 89 -0.77 -8.83 1.47
CA TYR A 89 -0.85 -8.22 0.14
C TYR A 89 0.06 -8.88 -0.91
N GLY A 90 1.01 -9.73 -0.51
CA GLY A 90 1.84 -10.43 -1.49
C GLY A 90 3.11 -11.06 -0.91
N TYR A 91 3.89 -11.65 -1.81
CA TYR A 91 5.10 -12.39 -1.49
C TYR A 91 6.37 -11.69 -1.97
N GLY A 92 7.51 -12.07 -1.40
CA GLY A 92 8.85 -11.78 -1.94
C GLY A 92 9.59 -10.63 -1.26
N ASP A 93 10.91 -10.71 -1.31
CA ASP A 93 11.82 -9.75 -0.66
C ASP A 93 11.79 -8.36 -1.33
N ASP A 94 11.83 -8.35 -2.66
CA ASP A 94 11.88 -7.14 -3.49
C ASP A 94 10.50 -6.63 -3.93
N ASN A 95 9.42 -7.21 -3.38
CA ASN A 95 8.06 -6.78 -3.68
C ASN A 95 7.66 -5.58 -2.83
N SER A 96 6.62 -4.86 -3.24
CA SER A 96 6.09 -3.70 -2.54
C SER A 96 4.60 -3.55 -2.81
N LEU A 97 3.88 -2.84 -1.93
CA LEU A 97 2.47 -2.57 -2.14
C LEU A 97 2.23 -1.83 -3.46
N ALA A 98 3.11 -0.88 -3.81
CA ALA A 98 3.06 -0.17 -5.09
C ALA A 98 3.20 -1.12 -6.28
N LYS A 99 4.16 -2.05 -6.23
CA LYS A 99 4.35 -3.05 -7.27
C LYS A 99 3.13 -3.95 -7.43
N VAL A 100 2.57 -4.46 -6.34
CA VAL A 100 1.35 -5.27 -6.37
C VAL A 100 0.18 -4.50 -6.99
N THR A 101 -0.02 -3.25 -6.60
CA THR A 101 -1.11 -2.42 -7.15
C THR A 101 -0.92 -2.14 -8.64
N VAL A 102 0.30 -1.82 -9.09
CA VAL A 102 0.61 -1.60 -10.52
C VAL A 102 0.42 -2.89 -11.33
N ASP A 103 0.89 -4.03 -10.82
CA ASP A 103 0.73 -5.33 -11.49
C ASP A 103 -0.76 -5.68 -11.63
N LEU A 104 -1.59 -5.41 -10.61
CA LEU A 104 -3.04 -5.61 -10.69
C LEU A 104 -3.71 -4.71 -11.74
N LEU A 105 -3.34 -3.43 -11.81
CA LEU A 105 -3.85 -2.52 -12.85
C LEU A 105 -3.46 -3.00 -14.25
N LEU A 106 -2.19 -3.42 -14.43
CA LEU A 106 -1.69 -3.95 -15.69
C LEU A 106 -2.46 -5.20 -16.12
N GLN A 107 -2.68 -6.15 -15.20
CA GLN A 107 -3.40 -7.40 -15.45
C GLN A 107 -4.86 -7.15 -15.86
N ASN A 108 -5.49 -6.11 -15.31
CA ASN A 108 -6.88 -5.76 -15.65
C ASN A 108 -7.00 -4.75 -16.80
N GLY A 109 -5.89 -4.27 -17.36
CA GLY A 109 -5.89 -3.23 -18.39
C GLY A 109 -6.49 -1.90 -17.91
N GLN A 110 -6.39 -1.61 -16.62
CA GLN A 110 -7.00 -0.44 -15.99
C GLN A 110 -5.98 0.68 -15.75
N THR A 111 -6.45 1.93 -15.77
CA THR A 111 -5.61 3.11 -15.52
C THR A 111 -5.99 3.84 -14.24
N VAL A 112 -5.02 4.55 -13.67
CA VAL A 112 -5.16 5.37 -12.46
C VAL A 112 -4.58 6.76 -12.71
N THR A 113 -5.10 7.75 -11.99
CA THR A 113 -4.52 9.09 -11.83
C THR A 113 -4.63 9.54 -10.37
N ALA A 114 -4.04 10.67 -10.02
CA ALA A 114 -4.17 11.25 -8.69
C ALA A 114 -4.18 12.78 -8.70
N ALA A 115 -4.88 13.38 -7.72
CA ALA A 115 -4.77 14.76 -7.31
C ALA A 115 -4.14 14.85 -5.91
N GLU A 116 -2.95 15.42 -5.80
CA GLU A 116 -2.16 15.43 -4.57
C GLU A 116 -2.02 16.84 -3.98
N SER A 117 -2.46 17.01 -2.73
CA SER A 117 -2.15 18.19 -1.91
C SER A 117 -1.00 17.84 -0.96
N LEU A 118 -1.26 17.31 0.25
CA LEU A 118 -0.21 17.11 1.27
C LEU A 118 0.96 16.22 0.82
N THR A 119 0.70 15.24 -0.05
CA THR A 119 1.70 14.28 -0.54
C THR A 119 2.57 14.88 -1.64
N ALA A 120 2.13 15.94 -2.30
CA ALA A 120 2.89 16.76 -3.24
C ALA A 120 3.59 15.95 -4.36
N GLY A 121 2.87 15.01 -4.98
CA GLY A 121 3.40 14.19 -6.08
C GLY A 121 4.03 12.87 -5.64
N LEU A 122 4.09 12.59 -4.34
CA LEU A 122 4.70 11.36 -3.82
C LEU A 122 3.96 10.10 -4.31
N PHE A 123 2.63 10.09 -4.35
CA PHE A 123 1.88 8.94 -4.86
C PHE A 123 2.20 8.68 -6.34
N GLN A 124 2.20 9.73 -7.15
CA GLN A 124 2.53 9.65 -8.57
C GLN A 124 3.98 9.19 -8.79
N SER A 125 4.94 9.70 -8.01
CA SER A 125 6.33 9.25 -8.03
C SER A 125 6.45 7.77 -7.68
N THR A 126 5.77 7.32 -6.63
CA THR A 126 5.75 5.91 -6.20
C THR A 126 5.19 4.99 -7.28
N LEU A 127 4.18 5.42 -8.06
CA LEU A 127 3.75 4.66 -9.24
C LEU A 127 4.83 4.64 -10.32
N GLY A 128 5.45 5.80 -10.61
CA GLY A 128 6.47 5.95 -11.65
C GLY A 128 7.75 5.14 -11.43
N GLU A 129 8.05 4.76 -10.18
CA GLU A 129 9.17 3.87 -9.83
C GLU A 129 8.99 2.43 -10.34
N ILE A 130 7.76 2.00 -10.63
CA ILE A 130 7.46 0.62 -11.02
C ILE A 130 7.50 0.45 -12.55
N ALA A 131 8.26 -0.56 -13.01
CA ALA A 131 8.31 -0.89 -14.43
C ALA A 131 6.92 -1.17 -15.01
N GLY A 132 6.61 -0.53 -16.15
CA GLY A 132 5.29 -0.64 -16.79
C GLY A 132 4.27 0.42 -16.36
N ALA A 133 4.60 1.30 -15.40
CA ALA A 133 3.71 2.35 -14.92
C ALA A 133 3.12 3.25 -16.03
N SER A 134 3.87 3.51 -17.11
CA SER A 134 3.38 4.32 -18.24
C SER A 134 2.15 3.74 -18.96
N LYS A 135 1.87 2.44 -18.80
CA LYS A 135 0.66 1.81 -19.36
C LYS A 135 -0.59 2.07 -18.52
N ILE A 136 -0.41 2.32 -17.22
CA ILE A 136 -1.52 2.47 -16.25
C ILE A 136 -1.64 3.90 -15.71
N PHE A 137 -0.58 4.72 -15.81
CA PHE A 137 -0.53 6.07 -15.27
C PHE A 137 -0.12 7.06 -16.37
N LYS A 138 -1.06 7.93 -16.75
CA LYS A 138 -0.89 8.93 -17.82
C LYS A 138 -0.44 10.30 -17.30
N GLY A 139 -0.37 10.47 -15.99
CA GLY A 139 -0.16 11.74 -15.32
C GLY A 139 -1.22 12.01 -14.26
N GLY A 140 -1.02 13.09 -13.52
CA GLY A 140 -1.90 13.54 -12.46
C GLY A 140 -1.64 15.00 -12.13
N PHE A 141 -2.18 15.44 -11.00
CA PHE A 141 -2.24 16.83 -10.59
C PHE A 141 -1.62 17.00 -9.21
N VAL A 142 -0.84 18.06 -9.03
CA VAL A 142 -0.41 18.50 -7.70
C VAL A 142 -1.12 19.83 -7.43
N THR A 143 -2.12 19.79 -6.55
CA THR A 143 -3.00 20.93 -6.22
C THR A 143 -2.83 21.34 -4.77
N TYR A 144 -1.65 21.90 -4.50
CA TYR A 144 -1.14 22.15 -3.15
C TYR A 144 -1.84 23.30 -2.41
N SER A 145 -2.51 24.19 -3.14
CA SER A 145 -3.28 25.33 -2.62
C SER A 145 -4.77 25.20 -2.96
N GLN A 146 -5.62 25.99 -2.29
CA GLN A 146 -7.04 26.14 -2.67
C GLN A 146 -7.16 26.62 -4.12
N GLU A 147 -6.42 27.66 -4.50
CA GLU A 147 -6.38 28.19 -5.87
C GLU A 147 -6.05 27.12 -6.92
N THR A 148 -5.08 26.24 -6.67
CA THR A 148 -4.73 25.19 -7.64
C THR A 148 -5.77 24.07 -7.69
N LYS A 149 -6.52 23.81 -6.59
CA LYS A 149 -7.68 22.90 -6.60
C LYS A 149 -8.79 23.46 -7.50
N GLU A 150 -9.07 24.75 -7.41
CA GLU A 150 -10.05 25.44 -8.26
C GLU A 150 -9.58 25.46 -9.72
N ASN A 151 -8.38 25.99 -9.98
CA ASN A 151 -7.90 26.23 -11.34
C ASN A 151 -7.58 24.95 -12.13
N PHE A 152 -7.00 23.93 -11.50
CA PHE A 152 -6.55 22.73 -12.23
C PHE A 152 -7.61 21.65 -12.30
N LEU A 153 -8.43 21.51 -11.26
CA LEU A 153 -9.44 20.46 -11.17
C LEU A 153 -10.86 20.99 -11.40
N GLY A 154 -11.08 22.30 -11.39
CA GLY A 154 -12.41 22.89 -11.53
C GLY A 154 -13.31 22.60 -10.33
N ILE A 155 -12.72 22.52 -9.13
CA ILE A 155 -13.49 22.42 -7.88
C ILE A 155 -14.15 23.77 -7.61
N SER A 156 -15.44 23.77 -7.28
CA SER A 156 -16.19 24.99 -6.99
C SER A 156 -15.64 25.67 -5.73
N HIS A 157 -15.50 26.99 -5.80
CA HIS A 157 -15.08 27.82 -4.68
C HIS A 157 -16.01 27.62 -3.47
N GLU A 158 -17.32 27.53 -3.71
CA GLU A 158 -18.35 27.37 -2.68
C GLU A 158 -18.14 26.09 -1.85
N LEU A 159 -17.72 24.98 -2.48
CA LEU A 159 -17.43 23.71 -1.81
C LEU A 159 -16.23 23.85 -0.86
N LEU A 160 -15.20 24.59 -1.29
CA LEU A 160 -13.99 24.79 -0.49
C LEU A 160 -14.23 25.74 0.67
N GLU A 161 -15.06 26.77 0.49
CA GLU A 161 -15.47 27.67 1.58
C GLU A 161 -16.40 26.98 2.59
N GLU A 162 -17.35 26.16 2.14
CA GLU A 162 -18.30 25.48 3.02
C GLU A 162 -17.66 24.35 3.83
N HIS A 163 -16.79 23.55 3.20
CA HIS A 163 -16.25 22.33 3.81
C HIS A 163 -14.77 22.41 4.18
N GLY A 164 -14.01 23.35 3.62
CA GLY A 164 -12.55 23.41 3.76
C GLY A 164 -11.82 22.44 2.83
N THR A 165 -10.51 22.67 2.67
CA THR A 165 -9.63 21.82 1.86
C THR A 165 -9.33 20.48 2.53
N VAL A 166 -9.48 20.37 3.86
CA VAL A 166 -9.28 19.12 4.61
C VAL A 166 -10.64 18.52 5.00
N SER A 167 -11.34 17.98 4.01
CA SER A 167 -12.69 17.44 4.18
C SER A 167 -12.99 16.24 3.28
N GLU A 168 -14.03 15.49 3.64
CA GLU A 168 -14.56 14.40 2.82
C GLU A 168 -15.00 14.91 1.44
N ALA A 169 -15.71 16.04 1.41
CA ALA A 169 -16.23 16.65 0.18
C ALA A 169 -15.09 17.04 -0.77
N CYS A 170 -14.06 17.74 -0.26
CA CYS A 170 -12.89 18.10 -1.06
C CYS A 170 -12.15 16.86 -1.58
N ALA A 171 -11.97 15.83 -0.76
CA ALA A 171 -11.30 14.61 -1.19
C ALA A 171 -12.07 13.88 -2.30
N LYS A 172 -13.39 13.73 -2.17
CA LYS A 172 -14.23 13.11 -3.21
C LYS A 172 -14.17 13.90 -4.51
N GLU A 173 -14.36 15.22 -4.45
CA GLU A 173 -14.37 16.07 -5.65
C GLU A 173 -13.00 16.06 -6.35
N MET A 174 -11.90 16.14 -5.59
CA MET A 174 -10.54 16.03 -6.15
C MET A 174 -10.32 14.71 -6.89
N ALA A 175 -10.76 13.58 -6.31
CA ALA A 175 -10.57 12.26 -6.91
C ALA A 175 -11.39 12.12 -8.20
N GLU A 176 -12.65 12.57 -8.17
CA GLU A 176 -13.58 12.50 -9.30
C GLU A 176 -13.11 13.38 -10.46
N LYS A 177 -12.76 14.64 -10.18
CA LYS A 177 -12.26 15.57 -11.20
C LYS A 177 -10.96 15.10 -11.82
N ALA A 178 -10.02 14.62 -11.01
CA ALA A 178 -8.77 14.05 -11.53
C ALA A 178 -9.05 12.87 -12.49
N ARG A 179 -9.90 11.92 -12.06
CA ARG A 179 -10.30 10.76 -12.88
C ARG A 179 -10.87 11.20 -14.24
N GLN A 180 -11.80 12.15 -14.22
CA GLN A 180 -12.48 12.66 -15.42
C GLN A 180 -11.50 13.36 -16.36
N LEU A 181 -10.67 14.26 -15.84
CA LEU A 181 -9.69 15.03 -16.63
C LEU A 181 -8.63 14.12 -17.26
N ALA A 182 -8.11 13.15 -16.51
CA ALA A 182 -7.12 12.20 -17.00
C ALA A 182 -7.71 11.08 -17.87
N LYS A 183 -9.04 10.95 -17.92
CA LYS A 183 -9.76 9.85 -18.57
C LYS A 183 -9.22 8.49 -18.10
N SER A 184 -9.16 8.33 -16.79
CA SER A 184 -8.69 7.11 -16.13
C SER A 184 -9.84 6.32 -15.51
N ASN A 185 -9.65 5.00 -15.33
CA ASN A 185 -10.66 4.18 -14.65
C ASN A 185 -10.75 4.55 -13.16
N TYR A 186 -9.61 4.88 -12.54
CA TYR A 186 -9.52 5.29 -11.14
C TYR A 186 -8.90 6.69 -11.00
N GLY A 187 -9.38 7.45 -10.02
CA GLY A 187 -8.73 8.67 -9.54
C GLY A 187 -8.57 8.60 -8.02
N LEU A 188 -7.38 8.92 -7.52
CA LEU A 188 -7.16 9.12 -6.10
C LEU A 188 -7.01 10.59 -5.76
N SER A 189 -7.31 10.96 -4.52
CA SER A 189 -6.96 12.26 -3.98
C SER A 189 -6.33 12.15 -2.61
N PHE A 190 -5.49 13.13 -2.28
CA PHE A 190 -4.82 13.21 -0.99
C PHE A 190 -4.87 14.65 -0.48
N THR A 191 -5.70 14.90 0.54
CA THR A 191 -5.79 16.20 1.21
C THR A 191 -5.76 16.04 2.73
N GLY A 192 -5.14 16.98 3.45
CA GLY A 192 -4.85 16.77 4.86
C GLY A 192 -3.72 17.63 5.42
N VAL A 193 -3.42 17.39 6.68
CA VAL A 193 -2.51 18.20 7.50
C VAL A 193 -1.25 17.40 7.84
N ALA A 194 -0.16 17.66 7.12
CA ALA A 194 1.15 17.07 7.42
C ALA A 194 2.06 17.99 8.27
N GLY A 195 1.57 19.12 8.74
CA GLY A 195 2.34 20.11 9.51
C GLY A 195 1.44 20.78 10.55
N ASP A 196 1.59 22.08 10.75
CA ASP A 196 0.77 22.82 11.71
C ASP A 196 -0.73 22.68 11.39
N PRO A 197 -1.60 22.61 12.41
CA PRO A 197 -3.05 22.55 12.24
C PRO A 197 -3.58 23.65 11.32
N ILE A 198 -4.53 23.30 10.44
CA ILE A 198 -5.22 24.22 9.53
C ILE A 198 -6.71 23.91 9.55
N GLU A 199 -7.56 24.92 9.31
CA GLU A 199 -9.02 24.74 9.21
C GLU A 199 -9.65 24.00 10.43
N GLY A 200 -9.04 24.13 11.62
CA GLY A 200 -9.46 23.41 12.83
C GLY A 200 -9.10 21.91 12.85
N GLN A 201 -8.44 21.39 11.82
CA GLN A 201 -8.03 19.99 11.72
C GLN A 201 -6.64 19.78 12.35
N PRO A 202 -6.46 18.78 13.22
CA PRO A 202 -5.17 18.51 13.85
C PRO A 202 -4.16 17.92 12.86
N THR A 203 -2.88 18.11 13.15
CA THR A 203 -1.77 17.44 12.44
C THR A 203 -2.01 15.93 12.37
N GLY A 204 -1.79 15.34 11.20
CA GLY A 204 -1.99 13.92 10.96
C GLY A 204 -3.33 13.56 10.32
N THR A 205 -4.29 14.49 10.30
CA THR A 205 -5.59 14.29 9.65
C THR A 205 -5.43 14.24 8.14
N VAL A 206 -5.80 13.14 7.50
CA VAL A 206 -5.69 12.94 6.06
C VAL A 206 -6.96 12.31 5.51
N TRP A 207 -7.56 12.97 4.54
CA TRP A 207 -8.62 12.42 3.70
C TRP A 207 -8.04 11.87 2.40
N ILE A 208 -8.43 10.64 2.07
CA ILE A 208 -8.05 9.97 0.82
C ILE A 208 -9.33 9.64 0.06
N GLY A 209 -9.50 10.28 -1.09
CA GLY A 209 -10.62 10.00 -2.00
C GLY A 209 -10.26 8.91 -3.01
N LEU A 210 -11.24 8.09 -3.38
CA LEU A 210 -11.14 7.08 -4.42
C LEU A 210 -12.38 7.16 -5.33
N ALA A 211 -12.16 7.67 -6.53
CA ALA A 211 -13.12 7.72 -7.62
C ALA A 211 -12.91 6.55 -8.57
N GLU A 212 -14.01 6.01 -9.06
CA GLU A 212 -14.01 4.92 -10.01
C GLU A 212 -15.09 5.16 -11.07
N GLU A 213 -14.76 4.91 -12.32
CA GLU A 213 -15.68 5.08 -13.43
C GLU A 213 -16.99 4.29 -13.23
N GLY A 214 -18.12 5.02 -13.23
CA GLY A 214 -19.44 4.43 -13.08
C GLY A 214 -19.83 4.01 -11.66
N GLN A 215 -19.01 4.33 -10.64
CA GLN A 215 -19.31 4.04 -9.24
C GLN A 215 -19.36 5.33 -8.41
N PRO A 216 -20.08 5.33 -7.27
CA PRO A 216 -20.00 6.43 -6.32
C PRO A 216 -18.58 6.61 -5.79
N THR A 217 -18.13 7.87 -5.76
CA THR A 217 -16.83 8.23 -5.20
C THR A 217 -16.87 8.21 -3.67
N VAL A 218 -15.88 7.55 -3.08
CA VAL A 218 -15.75 7.39 -1.63
C VAL A 218 -14.54 8.17 -1.12
N ALA A 219 -14.54 8.53 0.15
CA ALA A 219 -13.35 9.04 0.82
C ALA A 219 -13.29 8.52 2.26
N GLU A 220 -12.08 8.25 2.73
CA GLU A 220 -11.82 7.77 4.08
C GLU A 220 -10.87 8.73 4.81
N CYS A 221 -11.14 8.97 6.09
CA CYS A 221 -10.31 9.80 6.95
C CYS A 221 -9.37 8.93 7.80
N PHE A 222 -8.10 9.29 7.78
CA PHE A 222 -7.04 8.65 8.55
C PHE A 222 -6.35 9.66 9.46
N HIS A 223 -5.86 9.16 10.59
CA HIS A 223 -5.04 9.93 11.51
C HIS A 223 -3.68 9.27 11.64
N PHE A 224 -2.65 9.91 11.09
CA PHE A 224 -1.28 9.44 11.16
C PHE A 224 -0.50 10.28 12.18
N ASN A 225 0.19 9.64 13.10
CA ASN A 225 0.91 10.33 14.17
C ASN A 225 2.41 10.08 14.06
N ARG A 226 3.17 11.09 13.57
CA ARG A 226 4.64 11.19 13.52
C ARG A 226 5.00 12.51 12.83
N ASP A 227 6.23 12.62 12.32
CA ASP A 227 6.68 13.74 11.50
C ASP A 227 5.94 13.86 10.15
N ARG A 228 6.12 15.02 9.53
CA ARG A 228 5.54 15.41 8.24
C ARG A 228 5.72 14.37 7.14
N ASN A 229 6.93 13.81 6.99
CA ASN A 229 7.21 12.90 5.89
C ASN A 229 6.63 11.52 6.14
N TYR A 230 6.60 11.07 7.39
CA TYR A 230 5.89 9.85 7.76
C TYR A 230 4.40 9.94 7.44
N ILE A 231 3.74 11.07 7.75
CA ILE A 231 2.32 11.30 7.42
C ILE A 231 2.10 11.19 5.91
N ARG A 232 2.94 11.85 5.11
CA ARG A 232 2.86 11.82 3.63
C ARG A 232 3.03 10.40 3.08
N GLN A 233 4.05 9.67 3.55
CA GLN A 233 4.31 8.29 3.11
C GLN A 233 3.17 7.36 3.54
N SER A 234 2.65 7.50 4.75
CA SER A 234 1.53 6.71 5.26
C SER A 234 0.26 6.93 4.42
N ALA A 235 0.00 8.18 4.03
CA ALA A 235 -1.11 8.52 3.14
C ALA A 235 -0.98 7.82 1.79
N VAL A 236 0.20 7.88 1.15
CA VAL A 236 0.47 7.20 -0.12
C VAL A 236 0.24 5.68 -0.02
N MET A 237 0.80 5.05 1.01
CA MET A 237 0.64 3.61 1.23
C MET A 237 -0.84 3.24 1.45
N ARG A 238 -1.59 4.08 2.17
CA ARG A 238 -3.01 3.85 2.40
C ARG A 238 -3.82 3.99 1.11
N GLY A 239 -3.52 4.99 0.28
CA GLY A 239 -4.13 5.13 -1.05
C GLY A 239 -3.86 3.93 -1.95
N LEU A 240 -2.63 3.41 -1.96
CA LEU A 240 -2.29 2.19 -2.70
C LEU A 240 -3.09 0.97 -2.23
N ASP A 241 -3.28 0.79 -0.93
CA ASP A 241 -4.06 -0.33 -0.37
C ASP A 241 -5.56 -0.20 -0.69
N LEU A 242 -6.13 1.01 -0.57
CA LEU A 242 -7.53 1.27 -0.94
C LEU A 242 -7.78 0.92 -2.41
N LEU A 243 -6.89 1.36 -3.30
CA LEU A 243 -6.98 1.04 -4.72
C LEU A 243 -6.85 -0.47 -4.97
N ARG A 244 -5.84 -1.11 -4.37
CA ARG A 244 -5.61 -2.57 -4.47
C ARG A 244 -6.85 -3.36 -4.06
N ARG A 245 -7.40 -3.07 -2.88
CA ARG A 245 -8.61 -3.72 -2.36
C ARG A 245 -9.81 -3.48 -3.26
N ARG A 246 -9.96 -2.25 -3.79
CA ARG A 246 -11.04 -1.94 -4.73
C ARG A 246 -10.95 -2.78 -6.01
N ILE A 247 -9.75 -3.00 -6.55
CA ILE A 247 -9.55 -3.83 -7.75
C ILE A 247 -9.84 -5.30 -7.44
N ILE A 248 -9.42 -5.81 -6.28
CA ILE A 248 -9.61 -7.23 -5.90
C ILE A 248 -11.09 -7.53 -5.65
N ASN A 249 -11.82 -6.66 -4.94
CA ASN A 249 -13.21 -6.88 -4.55
C ASN A 249 -14.22 -6.73 -5.70
N LYS A 250 -13.77 -6.44 -6.92
CA LYS A 250 -14.60 -6.44 -8.13
C LYS A 250 -14.85 -7.84 -8.71
N LYS A 251 -14.05 -8.82 -8.30
CA LYS A 251 -14.23 -10.23 -8.70
C LYS A 251 -15.27 -10.89 -7.83
#